data_AF-A0A1X7J2U0-F1
#
_entry.id   AF-A0A1X7J2U0-F1
#
_cell.length_a   1.000
_cell.length_b   1.000
_cell.length_c   1.000
_cell.angle_alpha   90.00
_cell.angle_beta   90.00
_cell.angle_gamma   90.00
#
_symmetry.space_group_name_H-M   'P 1'
#
loop_
_entity.id
_entity.type
_entity.pdbx_description
1 polymer ?
#
loop_
_entity_poly.entity_id
_entity_poly.type
_entity_poly.pdbx_seq_one_letter_code
_entity_poly.pdbx_strand_id
1 'polypeptide(L)'
;MPKRFQQEGYNVFAAVKIFHNGKGINETHIPNYAGQFGSFGPMPDEKISTYPGHPLWDWGVYPERDDQMPDYQIASWAVQKLAKNKTTRKGTIFWELALRVTNLMRSPQKGQLSRMPFNFYQTLEK
;
A
#
# COMPACT_ATOMS: atom_id res chain seq x y z
N MET A 1 -9.92 16.66 7.72
CA MET A 1 -9.09 17.00 6.54
C MET A 1 -9.71 16.63 5.20
N PRO A 2 -10.25 15.42 4.94
CA PRO A 2 -10.79 15.04 3.62
C PRO A 2 -11.81 16.05 3.04
N LYS A 3 -12.75 16.49 3.87
CA LYS A 3 -13.77 17.50 3.52
C LYS A 3 -13.17 18.84 3.04
N ARG A 4 -12.04 19.27 3.61
CA ARG A 4 -11.40 20.54 3.25
C ARG A 4 -10.81 20.49 1.83
N PHE A 5 -10.11 19.40 1.48
CA PHE A 5 -9.58 19.21 0.13
C PHE A 5 -10.68 19.10 -0.92
N GLN A 6 -11.77 18.43 -0.59
CA GLN A 6 -12.94 18.37 -1.46
C GLN A 6 -13.52 19.77 -1.72
N GLN A 7 -13.66 20.60 -0.68
CA GLN A 7 -14.13 21.99 -0.80
C GLN A 7 -13.19 22.85 -1.66
N GLU A 8 -11.90 22.55 -1.66
CA GLU A 8 -10.92 23.24 -2.50
C GLU A 8 -10.88 22.73 -3.95
N GLY A 9 -11.69 21.72 -4.28
CA GLY A 9 -11.84 21.18 -5.64
C GLY A 9 -10.87 20.05 -5.99
N TYR A 10 -10.28 19.39 -4.99
CA TYR A 10 -9.50 18.17 -5.21
C TYR A 10 -10.41 16.95 -5.30
N ASN A 11 -10.01 15.99 -6.13
CA ASN A 11 -10.59 14.65 -6.07
C ASN A 11 -9.96 13.88 -4.91
N VAL A 12 -10.76 13.55 -3.90
CA VAL A 12 -10.33 12.86 -2.69
C VAL A 12 -10.73 11.40 -2.75
N PHE A 13 -9.74 10.51 -2.61
CA PHE A 13 -9.91 9.06 -2.54
C PHE A 13 -9.31 8.53 -1.25
N ALA A 14 -9.91 7.46 -0.72
CA ALA A 14 -9.31 6.69 0.35
C ALA A 14 -9.74 5.22 0.28
N ALA A 15 -8.95 4.36 0.93
CA ALA A 15 -9.24 2.95 1.11
C ALA A 15 -8.81 2.56 2.54
N VAL A 16 -9.21 1.37 2.98
CA VAL A 16 -8.78 0.79 4.26
C VAL A 16 -9.23 1.63 5.47
N LYS A 17 -8.55 1.51 6.60
CA LYS A 17 -8.92 2.14 7.86
C LYS A 17 -8.34 3.55 7.95
N ILE A 18 -9.18 4.56 7.72
CA ILE A 18 -8.82 5.98 7.88
C ILE A 18 -9.22 6.52 9.25
N PHE A 19 -10.49 6.33 9.63
CA PHE A 19 -10.99 6.79 10.92
C PHE A 19 -11.08 5.64 11.93
N HIS A 20 -10.87 5.99 13.21
CA HIS A 20 -11.19 5.11 14.33
C HIS A 20 -12.71 5.15 14.57
N ASN A 21 -13.31 4.01 14.95
CA ASN A 21 -14.75 3.73 15.10
C ASN A 21 -15.41 3.07 13.87
N GLY A 22 -16.56 2.43 14.14
CA GLY A 22 -17.16 1.33 13.37
C GLY A 22 -17.57 1.60 11.91
N LYS A 23 -18.15 0.54 11.31
CA LYS A 23 -18.59 0.47 9.91
C LYS A 23 -19.43 1.68 9.51
N GLY A 24 -19.15 2.28 8.35
CA GLY A 24 -19.94 3.39 7.80
C GLY A 24 -19.31 4.78 7.96
N ILE A 25 -18.33 4.96 8.86
CA ILE A 25 -17.73 6.28 9.09
C ILE A 25 -16.91 6.75 7.90
N ASN A 26 -16.09 5.86 7.31
CA ASN A 26 -15.28 6.20 6.14
C ASN A 26 -16.18 6.53 4.94
N GLU A 27 -17.21 5.73 4.71
CA GLU A 27 -18.22 5.92 3.67
C GLU A 27 -18.95 7.25 3.82
N THR A 28 -19.22 7.68 5.06
CA THR A 28 -19.93 8.95 5.33
C THR A 28 -19.05 10.18 5.09
N HIS A 29 -17.75 10.09 5.37
CA HIS A 29 -16.87 11.27 5.40
C HIS A 29 -15.94 11.36 4.17
N ILE A 30 -15.87 10.31 3.35
CA ILE A 30 -14.98 10.24 2.19
C ILE A 30 -15.79 9.88 0.95
N PRO A 31 -15.94 10.82 -0.01
CA PRO A 31 -16.85 10.65 -1.15
C PRO A 31 -16.48 9.48 -2.08
N ASN A 32 -15.19 9.18 -2.22
CA ASN A 32 -14.70 8.08 -3.06
C ASN A 32 -13.99 7.00 -2.24
N TYR A 33 -14.61 6.58 -1.13
CA TYR A 33 -14.09 5.48 -0.33
C TYR A 33 -14.22 4.15 -1.08
N ALA A 34 -13.12 3.39 -1.19
CA ALA A 34 -13.07 2.16 -1.97
C ALA A 34 -13.24 0.88 -1.14
N GLY A 35 -13.52 0.99 0.16
CA GLY A 35 -13.67 -0.15 1.05
C GLY A 35 -12.36 -0.59 1.70
N GLN A 36 -12.39 -1.74 2.38
CA GLN A 36 -11.28 -2.18 3.22
C GLN A 36 -10.18 -2.98 2.52
N PHE A 37 -10.44 -3.58 1.34
CA PHE A 37 -9.49 -4.45 0.62
C PHE A 37 -8.99 -5.68 1.41
N GLY A 38 -9.62 -5.98 2.54
CA GLY A 38 -9.22 -7.08 3.41
C GLY A 38 -8.66 -6.57 4.73
N SER A 39 -8.23 -7.51 5.57
CA SER A 39 -7.56 -7.22 6.85
C SER A 39 -6.06 -7.47 6.69
N PHE A 40 -5.49 -8.42 7.43
CA PHE A 40 -4.07 -8.78 7.38
C PHE A 40 -3.61 -9.50 6.09
N GLY A 41 -4.53 -9.78 5.17
CA GLY A 41 -4.28 -10.62 3.99
C GLY A 41 -4.60 -12.09 4.24
N PRO A 42 -4.26 -12.99 3.29
CA PRO A 42 -4.41 -14.41 3.51
C PRO A 42 -3.56 -14.84 4.72
N MET A 43 -4.05 -15.83 5.47
CA MET A 43 -3.30 -16.48 6.54
C MET A 43 -2.90 -17.88 6.09
N PRO A 44 -1.70 -18.35 6.45
CA PRO A 44 -1.28 -19.70 6.12
C PRO A 44 -2.12 -20.72 6.88
N ASP A 45 -2.50 -21.81 6.22
CA ASP A 45 -3.27 -22.91 6.84
C ASP A 45 -2.42 -23.66 7.87
N GLU A 46 -1.12 -23.76 7.60
CA GLU A 46 -0.13 -24.36 8.50
C GLU A 46 0.87 -23.32 8.99
N LYS A 47 1.30 -23.49 10.23
CA LYS A 47 2.24 -22.57 10.86
C LYS A 47 3.61 -22.64 10.18
N ILE A 48 4.19 -21.48 9.89
CA ILE A 48 5.46 -21.36 9.15
C ILE A 48 6.66 -21.49 10.09
N SER A 49 6.60 -20.87 11.26
CA SER A 49 7.71 -20.81 12.22
C SER A 49 7.62 -21.90 13.30
N THR A 50 8.76 -22.34 13.81
CA THR A 50 8.82 -23.26 14.96
C THR A 50 8.54 -22.56 16.29
N TYR A 51 8.57 -21.22 16.34
CA TYR A 51 8.43 -20.44 17.57
C TYR A 51 7.00 -20.50 18.13
N PRO A 52 6.77 -20.98 19.36
CA PRO A 52 5.42 -21.09 19.91
C PRO A 52 4.81 -19.71 20.18
N GLY A 53 3.52 -19.52 19.92
CA GLY A 53 2.86 -18.25 20.20
C GLY A 53 1.57 -18.00 19.43
N HIS A 54 1.14 -16.74 19.45
CA HIS A 54 -0.05 -16.27 18.76
C HIS A 54 0.14 -16.29 17.23
N PRO A 55 -0.87 -16.64 16.41
CA PRO A 55 -0.74 -16.71 14.95
C PRO A 55 -0.19 -15.44 14.28
N LEU A 56 -0.48 -14.25 14.83
CA LEU A 56 0.07 -12.98 14.32
C LEU A 56 1.58 -12.80 14.53
N TRP A 57 2.21 -13.68 15.30
CA TRP A 57 3.67 -13.72 15.49
C TRP A 57 4.32 -14.76 14.58
N ASP A 58 3.52 -15.48 13.79
CA ASP A 58 4.03 -16.45 12.84
C ASP A 58 4.56 -15.72 11.60
N TRP A 59 5.85 -15.38 11.64
CA TRP A 59 6.50 -14.61 10.59
C TRP A 59 7.28 -15.53 9.65
N GLY A 60 7.00 -15.40 8.36
CA GLY A 60 7.64 -16.18 7.31
C GLY A 60 7.20 -15.70 5.92
N VAL A 61 7.71 -16.36 4.88
CA VAL A 61 7.35 -16.04 3.49
C VAL A 61 5.97 -16.60 3.20
N TYR A 62 4.97 -15.73 3.23
CA TYR A 62 3.59 -16.03 2.85
C TYR A 62 2.84 -14.71 2.58
N PRO A 63 1.89 -14.67 1.64
CA PRO A 63 1.61 -15.70 0.63
C PRO A 63 2.74 -15.81 -0.39
N GLU A 64 2.68 -16.79 -1.30
CA GLU A 64 3.72 -16.99 -2.33
C GLU A 64 3.85 -15.79 -3.27
N ARG A 65 2.75 -15.08 -3.52
CA ARG A 65 2.70 -13.96 -4.45
C ARG A 65 2.18 -12.69 -3.80
N ASP A 66 2.87 -11.57 -4.04
CA ASP A 66 2.50 -10.26 -3.51
C ASP A 66 1.10 -9.79 -3.95
N ASP A 67 0.61 -10.23 -5.12
CA ASP A 67 -0.70 -9.83 -5.64
C ASP A 67 -1.88 -10.40 -4.85
N GLN A 68 -1.62 -11.40 -4.00
CA GLN A 68 -2.58 -11.95 -3.05
C GLN A 68 -2.72 -11.07 -1.81
N MET A 69 -1.81 -10.12 -1.58
CA MET A 69 -1.89 -9.19 -0.45
C MET A 69 -2.84 -8.02 -0.72
N PRO A 70 -3.63 -7.60 0.28
CA PRO A 70 -4.44 -6.39 0.22
C PRO A 70 -3.67 -5.16 -0.23
N ASP A 71 -2.43 -4.99 0.26
CA ASP A 71 -1.59 -3.83 -0.05
C ASP A 71 -1.30 -3.71 -1.55
N TYR A 72 -1.04 -4.84 -2.23
CA TYR A 72 -0.85 -4.85 -3.68
C TYR A 72 -2.12 -4.44 -4.42
N GLN A 73 -3.28 -4.93 -3.96
CA GLN A 73 -4.58 -4.61 -4.56
C GLN A 73 -4.90 -3.12 -4.39
N ILE A 74 -4.64 -2.55 -3.20
CA ILE A 74 -4.86 -1.13 -2.90
C ILE A 74 -3.93 -0.25 -3.75
N ALA A 75 -2.65 -0.60 -3.84
CA ALA A 75 -1.68 0.13 -4.66
C ALA A 75 -2.06 0.08 -6.15
N SER A 76 -2.43 -1.10 -6.64
CA SER A 76 -2.90 -1.30 -8.02
C SER A 76 -4.16 -0.47 -8.31
N TRP A 77 -5.10 -0.44 -7.38
CA TRP A 77 -6.30 0.39 -7.49
C TRP A 77 -5.95 1.89 -7.52
N ALA A 78 -5.06 2.36 -6.65
CA ALA A 78 -4.65 3.76 -6.60
C ALA A 78 -3.97 4.19 -7.92
N VAL A 79 -3.10 3.36 -8.49
CA VAL A 79 -2.46 3.59 -9.79
C VAL A 79 -3.51 3.73 -10.89
N GLN A 80 -4.51 2.85 -10.94
CA GLN A 80 -5.60 2.92 -11.94
C GLN A 80 -6.40 4.22 -11.81
N LYS A 81 -6.66 4.69 -10.59
CA LYS A 81 -7.38 5.94 -10.34
C LYS A 81 -6.57 7.17 -10.73
N LEU A 82 -5.27 7.19 -10.41
CA LEU A 82 -4.36 8.24 -10.85
C LEU A 82 -4.28 8.31 -12.38
N ALA A 83 -4.20 7.15 -13.05
CA ALA A 83 -4.15 7.09 -14.50
C ALA A 83 -5.42 7.67 -15.17
N LYS A 84 -6.59 7.43 -14.58
CA LYS A 84 -7.88 7.98 -15.08
C LYS A 84 -8.02 9.48 -14.82
N ASN A 85 -7.42 10.01 -13.76
CA ASN A 85 -7.61 11.39 -13.31
C ASN A 85 -6.47 12.35 -13.71
N LYS A 86 -5.65 11.99 -14.71
CA LYS A 86 -4.53 12.84 -15.18
C LYS A 86 -4.95 14.22 -15.69
N THR A 87 -6.22 14.40 -16.08
CA THR A 87 -6.74 15.62 -16.72
C THR A 87 -7.31 16.64 -15.72
N THR A 88 -7.33 16.36 -14.40
CA THR A 88 -7.94 17.28 -13.42
C THR A 88 -7.03 18.48 -13.12
N ARG A 89 -7.51 19.72 -13.33
CA ARG A 89 -6.73 20.96 -13.15
C ARG A 89 -6.09 21.16 -11.77
N LYS A 90 -6.66 20.59 -10.70
CA LYS A 90 -6.14 20.70 -9.32
C LYS A 90 -5.45 19.43 -8.79
N GLY A 91 -5.38 18.36 -9.59
CA GLY A 91 -4.75 17.10 -9.18
C GLY A 91 -5.65 16.18 -8.33
N THR A 92 -5.13 14.99 -8.01
CA THR A 92 -5.81 13.95 -7.23
C THR A 92 -5.04 13.70 -5.93
N ILE A 93 -5.73 13.65 -4.80
CA ILE A 93 -5.13 13.36 -3.49
C ILE A 93 -5.65 12.02 -2.98
N PHE A 94 -4.71 11.14 -2.61
CA PHE A 94 -4.98 9.93 -1.85
C PHE A 94 -4.66 10.18 -0.38
N TRP A 95 -5.61 9.88 0.50
CA TRP A 95 -5.39 9.86 1.95
C TRP A 95 -5.12 8.42 2.40
N GLU A 96 -3.98 8.23 3.08
CA GLU A 96 -3.32 6.97 3.48
C GLU A 96 -3.32 5.85 2.43
N LEU A 97 -2.23 5.78 1.68
CA LEU A 97 -1.72 4.52 1.15
C LEU A 97 -0.77 3.96 2.22
N ALA A 98 -1.30 3.36 3.28
CA ALA A 98 -0.47 2.70 4.28
C ALA A 98 0.10 1.40 3.70
N LEU A 99 1.10 1.52 2.81
CA LEU A 99 1.92 0.40 2.38
C LEU A 99 2.69 -0.09 3.60
N ARG A 100 2.29 -1.21 4.18
CA ARG A 100 3.15 -1.93 5.13
C ARG A 100 4.18 -2.70 4.33
N VAL A 101 5.31 -2.06 4.05
CA VAL A 101 6.50 -2.80 3.60
C VAL A 101 7.10 -3.52 4.81
N THR A 102 6.71 -4.76 5.03
CA THR A 102 7.48 -5.71 5.84
C THR A 102 7.84 -6.91 4.97
N ASN A 103 8.70 -6.68 3.98
CA ASN A 103 9.49 -7.75 3.33
C ASN A 103 10.72 -7.14 2.65
N LEU A 104 11.70 -6.74 3.46
CA LEU A 104 13.05 -6.43 2.98
C LEU A 104 14.08 -7.10 3.88
N MET A 105 14.15 -8.43 3.78
CA MET A 105 15.38 -9.19 4.00
C MET A 105 15.49 -10.22 2.87
N ARG A 106 15.69 -9.72 1.65
CA ARG A 106 16.13 -10.57 0.54
C ARG A 106 17.61 -10.88 0.78
N SER A 107 17.90 -12.04 1.33
CA SER A 107 19.27 -12.55 1.43
C SER A 107 19.87 -12.61 0.01
N PRO A 108 21.10 -12.12 -0.21
CA PRO A 108 21.73 -12.22 -1.52
C PRO A 108 21.97 -13.68 -1.85
N GLN A 109 21.38 -14.14 -2.96
CA GLN A 109 21.77 -15.39 -3.61
C GLN A 109 23.29 -15.36 -3.82
N LYS A 110 24.00 -16.32 -3.21
CA LYS A 110 25.44 -16.49 -3.37
C LYS A 110 25.72 -16.80 -4.84
N GLY A 111 26.43 -15.90 -5.52
CA GLY A 111 27.12 -16.22 -6.76
C GLY A 111 26.70 -15.40 -7.97
N GLN A 112 27.09 -14.13 -8.01
CA GLN A 112 27.59 -13.44 -9.21
C GLN A 112 27.97 -12.00 -8.84
N LEU A 113 29.22 -11.81 -8.41
CA LEU A 113 29.85 -10.49 -8.30
C LEU A 113 30.77 -10.32 -9.50
N SER A 114 30.23 -9.86 -10.63
CA SER A 114 31.02 -9.24 -11.69
C SER A 114 30.77 -7.73 -11.66
N ARG A 115 31.85 -7.00 -11.36
CA ARG A 115 31.94 -5.54 -11.26
C ARG A 115 31.33 -4.81 -12.45
N MET A 116 30.49 -3.80 -12.19
CA MET A 116 30.37 -2.61 -13.04
C MET A 116 30.18 -1.36 -12.15
N PRO A 117 30.83 -0.23 -12.47
CA PRO A 117 30.68 1.01 -11.72
C PRO A 117 29.48 1.80 -12.25
N PHE A 118 28.62 2.32 -11.36
CA PHE A 118 27.61 3.30 -11.75
C PHE A 118 27.68 4.51 -10.82
N ASN A 119 28.36 5.55 -11.30
CA ASN A 119 28.24 6.92 -10.82
C ASN A 119 26.88 7.46 -11.27
N PHE A 120 26.11 8.08 -10.36
CA PHE A 120 25.17 9.13 -10.75
C PHE A 120 24.94 10.09 -9.58
N TYR A 121 25.72 11.18 -9.57
CA TYR A 121 25.28 12.46 -9.01
C TYR A 121 25.12 13.40 -10.20
N GLN A 122 23.90 13.88 -10.46
CA GLN A 122 23.67 15.24 -10.91
C GLN A 122 22.20 15.62 -10.78
N THR A 123 21.96 16.46 -9.79
CA THR A 123 20.87 17.42 -9.64
C THR A 123 20.82 18.33 -10.86
N LEU A 124 19.63 18.60 -11.40
CA LEU A 124 19.38 19.82 -12.16
C LEU A 124 18.01 20.39 -11.81
N GLU A 125 18.06 21.45 -11.02
CA GLU A 125 17.09 22.55 -11.03
C GLU A 125 17.18 23.27 -12.38
N LYS A 126 16.03 23.50 -13.02
CA LYS A 126 15.53 24.81 -13.47
C LYS A 126 14.18 24.63 -14.18
#